data_AF-S2KPH1-F1
#
_entry.id   AF-S2KPH1-F1
#
_cell.length_a   1.000
_cell.length_b   1.000
_cell.length_c   1.000
_cell.angle_alpha   90.00
_cell.angle_beta   90.00
_cell.angle_gamma   90.00
#
_symmetry.space_group_name_H-M   'P 1'
#
loop_
_entity.id
_entity.type
_entity.pdbx_description
1 polymer ?
#
loop_
_entity_poly.entity_id
_entity_poly.type
_entity_poly.pdbx_seq_one_letter_code
_entity_poly.pdbx_strand_id
1 'polypeptide(L)' 'MTIERFSELTGLSPDTIRGQLQQGNLPLYKVGRRRMVNVALLTTECLNGEELA' A
#
# COMPACT_ATOMS: atom_id res chain seq x y z
N MET A 1 4.81 -0.01 -5.91
CA MET A 1 6.09 0.03 -5.15
C MET A 1 6.32 -1.30 -4.44
N THR A 2 7.57 -1.76 -4.31
CA THR A 2 7.88 -2.99 -3.55
C THR A 2 7.57 -2.81 -2.06
N ILE A 3 7.36 -3.92 -1.33
CA ILE A 3 7.09 -3.88 0.11
C ILE A 3 8.30 -3.34 0.86
N GLU A 4 9.50 -3.73 0.44
CA GLU A 4 10.77 -3.33 1.03
C GLU A 4 10.96 -1.81 0.89
N ARG A 5 10.74 -1.25 -0.30
CA ARG A 5 10.86 0.19 -0.52
C ARG A 5 9.76 0.98 0.20
N PHE A 6 8.54 0.44 0.27
CA PHE A 6 7.46 1.06 1.02
C PHE A 6 7.77 1.07 2.52
N SER A 7 8.36 0.01 3.05
CA SER A 7 8.83 -0.09 4.44
C SER A 7 9.88 0.97 4.75
N GLU A 8 10.92 1.09 3.92
CA GLU A 8 11.96 2.11 4.07
C GLU A 8 11.41 3.54 4.13
N LEU A 9 10.41 3.85 3.29
CA LEU A 9 9.86 5.21 3.17
C LEU A 9 8.84 5.55 4.26
N THR A 10 8.12 4.56 4.80
CA THR A 10 7.04 4.78 5.78
C THR A 10 7.43 4.46 7.22
N GLY A 11 8.51 3.71 7.44
CA GLY A 11 8.89 3.19 8.74
C GLY A 11 8.03 2.00 9.22
N LEU A 12 7.03 1.57 8.44
CA LEU A 12 6.24 0.39 8.76
C LEU A 12 7.03 -0.89 8.52
N SER A 13 6.87 -1.88 9.41
CA SER A 13 7.51 -3.19 9.21
C SER A 13 6.96 -3.90 7.95
N PRO A 14 7.78 -4.71 7.25
CA PRO A 14 7.30 -5.50 6.11
C PRO A 14 6.11 -6.41 6.45
N ASP A 15 6.05 -6.94 7.67
CA ASP A 15 4.96 -7.80 8.13
C ASP A 15 3.67 -7.04 8.36
N THR A 16 3.76 -5.83 8.93
CA THR A 16 2.62 -4.91 9.02
C THR A 16 2.06 -4.63 7.62
N ILE A 17 2.92 -4.28 6.65
CA ILE A 17 2.49 -3.97 5.28
C ILE A 17 1.82 -5.19 4.62
N ARG A 18 2.38 -6.40 4.81
CA ARG A 18 1.75 -7.64 4.31
C ARG A 18 0.38 -7.89 4.94
N GLY A 19 0.25 -7.66 6.24
CA GLY A 19 -1.03 -7.75 6.95
C GLY A 19 -2.07 -6.80 6.36
N GLN A 20 -1.70 -5.53 6.18
CA GLN A 20 -2.59 -4.52 5.58
C GLN A 20 -3.00 -4.86 4.14
N LEU A 21 -2.07 -5.39 3.33
CA LEU A 21 -2.37 -5.86 1.97
C LEU A 21 -3.30 -7.09 1.97
N GLN A 22 -3.18 -7.99 2.95
CA GLN A 22 -4.05 -9.16 3.08
C GLN A 22 -5.45 -8.78 3.57
N GLN A 23 -5.54 -7.80 4.47
CA GLN A 23 -6.79 -7.28 5.00
C GLN A 23 -7.53 -6.36 4.02
N GLY A 24 -6.86 -5.92 2.94
CA GLY A 24 -7.43 -5.02 1.93
C GLY A 24 -7.35 -3.54 2.30
N ASN A 25 -6.68 -3.19 3.40
CA ASN A 25 -6.50 -1.81 3.85
C ASN A 25 -5.44 -1.05 3.05
N LEU A 26 -4.51 -1.76 2.41
CA LEU A 26 -3.60 -1.18 1.42
C LEU A 26 -3.92 -1.73 0.03
N PRO A 27 -3.93 -0.87 -1.00
CA PRO A 27 -4.21 -1.33 -2.35
C PRO A 27 -3.02 -2.14 -2.89
N LEU A 28 -3.32 -3.28 -3.48
CA LEU A 28 -2.36 -4.25 -4.00
C LEU A 28 -2.28 -4.19 -5.53
N TYR A 29 -1.07 -4.21 -6.08
CA TYR A 29 -0.82 -4.43 -7.50
C TYR A 29 0.09 -5.64 -7.72
N LYS A 30 -0.27 -6.52 -8.66
CA LYS A 30 0.53 -7.70 -9.01
C LYS A 30 1.41 -7.40 -10.21
N VAL A 31 2.72 -7.63 -10.06
CA VAL A 31 3.70 -7.55 -11.15
C VAL A 31 4.39 -8.90 -11.27
N GLY A 32 3.97 -9.68 -12.27
CA GLY A 32 4.37 -11.08 -12.39
C GLY A 32 4.05 -11.86 -11.10
N ARG A 33 5.08 -12.45 -10.48
CA ARG A 33 4.95 -13.20 -9.21
C ARG A 33 5.06 -12.32 -7.95
N ARG A 34 5.32 -11.01 -8.09
CA ARG A 34 5.52 -10.09 -6.96
C ARG A 34 4.23 -9.35 -6.61
N ARG A 35 4.00 -9.18 -5.31
CA ARG A 35 2.95 -8.33 -4.73
C ARG A 35 3.56 -6.99 -4.33
N MET A 36 2.98 -5.91 -4.84
CA MET A 36 3.48 -4.55 -4.67
C MET A 36 2.37 -3.66 -4.10
N VAL A 37 2.72 -2.65 -3.33
CA VAL A 37 1.76 -1.61 -2.92
C VAL A 37 1.41 -0.78 -4.15
N ASN A 38 0.13 -0.65 -4.46
CA ASN A 38 -0.37 0.17 -5.56
C ASN A 38 -0.41 1.64 -5.14
N VAL A 39 0.75 2.29 -5.19
CA VAL A 39 0.89 3.69 -4.76
C VAL A 39 0.06 4.64 -5.61
N ALA A 40 -0.16 4.35 -6.90
CA ALA A 40 -1.01 5.18 -7.74
C ALA A 40 -2.46 5.20 -7.21
N LEU A 41 -3.02 4.02 -6.91
CA LEU A 41 -4.36 3.94 -6.34
C LEU A 41 -4.41 4.54 -4.94
N LEU A 42 -3.44 4.23 -4.07
CA LEU A 42 -3.36 4.80 -2.71
C LEU A 42 -3.37 6.33 -2.75
N THR A 43 -2.53 6.93 -3.60
CA THR A 43 -2.46 8.39 -3.74
C THR A 43 -3.79 8.95 -4.24
N THR A 44 -4.41 8.32 -5.22
CA THR A 44 -5.73 8.74 -5.73
C THR A 44 -6.80 8.64 -4.64
N GLU A 45 -6.83 7.56 -3.86
CA GLU A 45 -7.75 7.38 -2.73
C GLU A 45 -7.52 8.47 -1.66
N CYS A 46 -6.26 8.81 -1.37
CA CYS A 46 -5.95 9.88 -0.43
C CYS A 46 -6.32 11.28 -0.96
N LEU A 47 -6.10 11.55 -2.25
CA LEU A 47 -6.41 12.86 -2.86
C LEU A 47 -7.92 13.07 -3.05
N ASN A 48 -8.65 11.99 -3.35
CA ASN A 48 -10.11 12.03 -3.51
C ASN A 48 -10.84 11.81 -2.18
N GLY A 49 -10.13 11.38 -1.15
CA GLY A 49 -10.64 11.15 0.19
C GLY A 49 -10.69 12.44 1.02
N GLU A 50 -11.44 13.44 0.57
CA GLU A 50 -12.08 14.42 1.44
C GLU A 50 -13.57 14.06 1.43
N GLU A 51 -14.12 13.43 2.46
CA GLU A 51 -14.61 14.09 3.67
C GLU A 51 -14.75 13.02 4.78
N LEU A 52 -13.80 12.96 5.73
CA LEU A 52 -14.11 12.37 7.04
C LEU A 52 -14.85 13.44 7.83
N ALA A 53 -16.15 13.25 7.97
CA ALA A 53 -17.05 13.96 8.87
C ALA A 53 -16.58 13.93 10.34
#